data_AF-A0A257DX58-F1
#
_entry.id   AF-A0A257DX58-F1
#
_cell.length_a   1.000
_cell.length_b   1.000
_cell.length_c   1.000
_cell.angle_alpha   90.00
_cell.angle_beta   90.00
_cell.angle_gamma   90.00
#
_symmetry.space_group_name_H-M   'P 1'
#
loop_
_entity.id
_entity.type
_entity.pdbx_description
1 polymer ?
#
loop_
_entity_poly.entity_id
_entity_poly.type
_entity_poly.pdbx_seq_one_letter_code
_entity_poly.pdbx_strand_id
1 'polypeptide(L)'
;MTTAIGIKGHCAHCDITFELKPWQLNAIAIEEPFDCPYCQRVLQLNCPRQLREFKALDHWAMVRPSMLVLTCVVLLVALVAEWVGLISVIGQFNVSLVVLLVHFLVLRYVRYRQRITLDLQVATPTLPIEQLARIACARLGQQ
;
A
#
# COMPACT_ATOMS: atom_id res chain seq x y z
N MET A 1 -8.79 -15.24 -1.23
CA MET A 1 -8.96 -14.35 -2.40
C MET A 1 -7.99 -13.20 -2.29
N THR A 2 -6.90 -13.22 -3.04
CA THR A 2 -5.93 -12.12 -3.10
C THR A 2 -6.61 -10.94 -3.79
N THR A 3 -6.92 -9.91 -3.01
CA THR A 3 -7.47 -8.67 -3.55
C THR A 3 -6.43 -8.09 -4.48
N ALA A 4 -6.71 -8.06 -5.79
CA ALA A 4 -5.87 -7.41 -6.76
C ALA A 4 -5.70 -5.95 -6.34
N ILE A 5 -4.52 -5.62 -5.82
CA ILE A 5 -4.15 -4.27 -5.48
C ILE A 5 -3.78 -3.63 -6.82
N GLY A 6 -4.66 -2.79 -7.37
CA GLY A 6 -4.47 -2.17 -8.70
C GLY A 6 -3.33 -1.14 -8.79
N ILE A 7 -2.34 -1.25 -7.90
CA ILE A 7 -1.17 -0.38 -7.88
C ILE A 7 -0.22 -0.86 -8.97
N LYS A 8 0.19 0.08 -9.83
CA LYS A 8 1.13 -0.17 -10.91
C LYS A 8 2.51 0.37 -10.52
N GLY A 9 3.56 -0.32 -10.93
CA GLY A 9 4.94 0.17 -10.89
C GLY A 9 5.36 0.59 -12.30
N HIS A 10 6.00 1.74 -12.42
CA HIS A 10 6.64 2.23 -13.63
C HIS A 10 8.16 2.09 -13.45
N CYS A 11 8.84 1.42 -14.38
CA CYS A 11 10.29 1.30 -14.33
C CYS A 11 10.94 2.45 -15.10
N ALA A 12 11.70 3.31 -14.43
CA ALA A 12 12.40 4.44 -15.06
C ALA A 12 13.51 4.02 -16.04
N HIS A 13 13.92 2.74 -16.05
CA HIS A 13 14.96 2.24 -16.96
C HIS A 13 14.42 1.71 -18.28
N CYS A 14 13.38 0.87 -18.23
CA CYS A 14 12.78 0.29 -19.44
C CYS A 14 11.49 0.97 -19.87
N ASP A 15 11.02 1.98 -19.13
CA ASP A 15 9.81 2.77 -19.39
C ASP A 15 8.50 1.93 -19.37
N ILE A 16 8.57 0.70 -18.83
CA ILE A 16 7.44 -0.22 -18.78
C ILE A 16 6.66 -0.03 -17.47
N THR A 17 5.33 0.08 -17.58
CA THR A 17 4.41 -0.01 -16.45
C THR A 17 3.91 -1.44 -16.27
N PHE A 18 3.89 -1.95 -15.04
CA PHE A 18 3.41 -3.28 -14.71
C PHE A 18 2.63 -3.28 -13.40
N GLU A 19 1.76 -4.27 -13.19
CA GLU A 19 1.05 -4.41 -11.91
C GLU A 19 1.99 -4.95 -10.84
N LEU A 20 2.05 -4.26 -9.69
CA LEU A 20 2.91 -4.65 -8.57
C LEU A 20 2.27 -5.80 -7.80
N LYS A 21 3.04 -6.88 -7.62
CA LYS A 21 2.62 -8.03 -6.81
C LYS A 21 2.63 -7.67 -5.31
N PRO A 22 1.85 -8.36 -4.46
CA PRO A 22 1.80 -8.09 -3.02
C PRO A 22 3.18 -8.12 -2.34
N TRP A 23 4.05 -9.06 -2.72
CA TRP A 23 5.40 -9.14 -2.15
C TRP A 23 6.29 -7.97 -2.60
N GLN A 24 6.10 -7.42 -3.80
CA GLN A 24 6.84 -6.25 -4.28
C GLN A 24 6.41 -4.99 -3.54
N LEU A 25 5.11 -4.85 -3.28
CA LEU A 25 4.58 -3.79 -2.43
C LEU A 25 5.15 -3.88 -1.01
N ASN A 26 5.26 -5.10 -0.47
CA ASN A 26 5.87 -5.33 0.84
C ASN A 26 7.36 -4.97 0.85
N ALA A 27 8.12 -5.35 -0.18
CA ALA A 27 9.52 -4.97 -0.35
C ALA A 27 9.69 -3.44 -0.36
N ILE A 28 8.84 -2.72 -1.09
CA ILE A 28 8.82 -1.25 -1.09
C ILE A 28 8.50 -0.69 0.32
N ALA A 29 7.58 -1.31 1.07
CA ALA A 29 7.19 -0.87 2.40
C ALA A 29 8.34 -0.95 3.43
N ILE A 30 9.17 -2.00 3.32
CA ILE A 30 10.37 -2.21 4.14
C ILE A 30 11.63 -1.60 3.51
N GLU A 31 11.48 -0.83 2.43
CA GLU A 31 12.55 -0.12 1.73
C GLU A 31 13.61 -1.07 1.11
N GLU A 32 13.23 -2.32 0.85
CA GLU A 32 14.08 -3.35 0.27
C GLU A 32 14.03 -3.31 -1.28
N PRO A 33 15.18 -3.34 -1.97
CA PRO A 33 15.22 -3.32 -3.42
C PRO A 33 14.78 -4.67 -4.02
N PHE A 34 14.24 -4.64 -5.23
CA PHE A 34 13.80 -5.85 -5.95
C PHE A 34 14.03 -5.72 -7.46
N ASP A 35 14.13 -6.84 -8.17
CA ASP A 35 14.41 -6.81 -9.61
C ASP A 35 13.18 -6.53 -10.47
N CYS A 36 13.38 -5.72 -11.51
CA CYS A 36 12.38 -5.52 -12.55
C CYS A 36 12.12 -6.85 -13.30
N PRO A 37 10.87 -7.29 -13.47
CA PRO A 37 10.57 -8.53 -14.18
C PRO A 37 10.94 -8.49 -15.66
N TYR A 38 11.15 -7.30 -16.25
CA TYR A 38 11.47 -7.13 -17.67
C TYR A 38 12.96 -6.88 -17.90
N CYS A 39 13.53 -5.87 -17.23
CA CYS A 39 14.93 -5.49 -17.45
C CYS A 39 15.92 -6.08 -16.44
N GLN A 40 15.43 -6.85 -15.44
CA GLN A 40 16.24 -7.51 -14.40
C GLN A 40 17.19 -6.57 -13.64
N ARG A 41 16.97 -5.25 -13.73
CA ARG A 41 17.68 -4.28 -12.90
C ARG A 41 17.01 -4.18 -11.55
N VAL A 42 17.84 -4.01 -10.53
CA VAL A 42 17.42 -3.71 -9.17
C VAL A 42 16.69 -2.36 -9.15
N LEU A 43 15.44 -2.37 -8.71
CA LEU A 43 14.55 -1.23 -8.59
C LEU A 43 14.35 -0.87 -7.11
N GLN A 44 14.23 0.44 -6.85
CA GLN A 44 13.91 0.98 -5.54
C GLN A 44 13.07 2.27 -5.69
N LEU A 45 12.19 2.49 -4.73
CA LEU A 45 11.39 3.71 -4.67
C LEU A 45 12.18 4.83 -3.95
N ASN A 46 12.99 5.58 -4.69
CA ASN A 46 13.85 6.64 -4.12
C ASN A 46 13.14 7.98 -3.93
N CYS A 47 11.96 8.20 -4.53
CA CYS A 47 11.26 9.47 -4.39
C CYS A 47 10.62 9.61 -3.00
N PRO A 48 11.08 10.54 -2.13
CA PRO A 48 10.58 10.65 -0.75
C PRO A 48 9.13 11.11 -0.67
N ARG A 49 8.62 11.73 -1.74
CA ARG A 49 7.22 12.12 -1.87
C ARG A 49 6.33 10.90 -2.13
N GLN A 50 6.70 10.07 -3.10
CA GLN A 50 5.96 8.83 -3.42
C GLN A 50 6.03 7.83 -2.26
N LEU A 51 7.16 7.72 -1.57
CA LEU A 51 7.29 6.85 -0.39
C LEU A 51 6.36 7.29 0.75
N ARG A 52 6.23 8.61 0.97
CA ARG A 52 5.26 9.16 1.95
C ARG A 52 3.81 8.87 1.54
N GLU A 53 3.47 9.06 0.28
CA GLU A 53 2.14 8.74 -0.24
C GLU A 53 1.82 7.24 -0.12
N PHE A 54 2.82 6.39 -0.38
CA PHE A 54 2.71 4.94 -0.24
C PHE A 54 2.53 4.50 1.23
N LYS A 55 3.37 4.98 2.16
CA LYS A 55 3.21 4.73 3.60
C LYS A 55 1.88 5.25 4.14
N ALA A 56 1.41 6.40 3.62
CA ALA A 56 0.08 6.88 3.93
C ALA A 56 -0.96 5.88 3.44
N LEU A 57 -0.86 5.34 2.22
CA LEU A 57 -1.76 4.29 1.69
C LEU A 57 -1.78 3.03 2.55
N ASP A 58 -0.65 2.61 3.10
CA ASP A 58 -0.57 1.43 3.96
C ASP A 58 -1.42 1.60 5.24
N HIS A 59 -1.46 2.81 5.82
CA HIS A 59 -2.39 3.12 6.91
C HIS A 59 -3.86 2.99 6.49
N TRP A 60 -4.18 3.21 5.21
CA TRP A 60 -5.54 2.96 4.69
C TRP A 60 -5.83 1.48 4.43
N ALA A 61 -4.83 0.61 4.40
CA ALA A 61 -5.07 -0.84 4.37
C ALA A 61 -5.83 -1.28 5.64
N MET A 62 -5.60 -0.62 6.78
CA MET A 62 -6.35 -0.83 8.02
C MET A 62 -7.81 -0.36 7.97
N VAL A 63 -8.21 0.47 7.00
CA VAL A 63 -9.58 0.99 6.94
C VAL A 63 -10.60 -0.11 6.60
N ARG A 64 -10.22 -1.12 5.82
CA ARG A 64 -11.10 -2.28 5.55
C ARG A 64 -11.47 -3.07 6.82
N PRO A 65 -10.51 -3.55 7.62
CA PRO A 65 -10.85 -4.25 8.87
C PRO A 65 -11.58 -3.32 9.85
N SER A 66 -11.16 -2.06 9.99
CA SER A 66 -11.87 -1.09 10.85
C SER A 66 -13.33 -0.91 10.44
N MET A 67 -13.62 -0.84 9.15
CA MET A 67 -14.99 -0.70 8.65
C MET A 67 -15.85 -1.92 8.90
N LEU A 68 -15.27 -3.13 8.85
CA LEU A 68 -15.99 -4.35 9.15
C LEU A 68 -16.37 -4.40 10.64
N VAL A 69 -15.43 -4.03 11.52
CA VAL A 69 -15.68 -3.88 12.96
C VAL A 69 -16.76 -2.83 13.21
N LEU A 70 -16.65 -1.66 12.57
CA LEU A 70 -17.60 -0.56 12.73
C LEU A 70 -19.01 -0.96 12.25
N THR A 71 -19.10 -1.70 11.16
CA THR A 71 -20.36 -2.26 10.65
C THR A 71 -20.99 -3.22 11.65
N CYS A 72 -20.21 -4.16 12.21
CA CYS A 72 -20.68 -5.06 13.25
C CYS A 72 -21.17 -4.31 14.49
N VAL A 73 -20.42 -3.31 14.96
CA VAL A 73 -20.79 -2.49 16.12
C VAL A 73 -22.11 -1.74 15.87
N VAL A 74 -22.27 -1.12 14.70
CA VAL A 74 -23.51 -0.39 14.38
C VAL A 74 -24.72 -1.34 14.30
N LEU A 75 -24.55 -2.54 13.73
CA LEU A 75 -25.63 -3.53 13.70
C LEU A 75 -26.02 -4.01 15.11
N LEU A 76 -25.04 -4.24 15.99
CA LEU A 76 -25.30 -4.60 17.39
C LEU A 76 -26.02 -3.49 18.15
N VAL A 77 -25.59 -2.24 17.98
CA VAL A 77 -26.24 -1.07 18.61
C VAL A 77 -27.67 -0.91 18.08
N ALA A 78 -27.90 -1.06 16.78
CA ALA A 78 -29.23 -1.01 16.19
C ALA A 78 -30.15 -2.09 16.75
N LEU A 79 -29.66 -3.32 16.89
CA LEU A 79 -30.40 -4.44 17.46
C LEU A 79 -30.80 -4.17 18.92
N VAL A 80 -29.86 -3.66 19.74
CA VAL A 80 -30.13 -3.33 21.15
C VAL A 80 -31.11 -2.15 21.26
N ALA A 81 -30.99 -1.13 20.41
CA ALA A 81 -31.89 0.01 20.41
C ALA A 81 -33.32 -0.36 19.98
N GLU A 82 -33.49 -1.28 19.03
CA GLU A 82 -34.80 -1.86 18.71
C GLU A 82 -35.36 -2.66 19.90
N TRP A 83 -34.54 -3.50 20.54
CA TRP A 83 -34.95 -4.35 21.67
C TRP A 83 -35.47 -3.55 22.87
N VAL A 84 -34.86 -2.38 23.14
CA VAL A 84 -35.26 -1.49 24.23
C VAL A 84 -36.40 -0.54 23.80
N GLY A 85 -36.88 -0.63 22.55
CA GLY A 85 -37.97 0.19 22.02
C GLY A 85 -37.57 1.65 21.73
N LEU A 86 -36.27 1.95 21.70
CA LEU A 86 -35.72 3.28 21.41
C LEU A 86 -35.80 3.64 19.92
N ILE A 87 -35.95 2.66 19.03
CA ILE A 87 -36.00 2.85 17.59
C ILE A 87 -37.21 2.10 16.99
N SER A 88 -38.00 2.80 16.18
CA SER A 88 -39.05 2.22 15.33
C SER A 88 -38.44 1.42 14.17
N VAL A 89 -39.18 0.46 13.59
CA VAL A 89 -38.80 -0.30 12.37
C VAL A 89 -38.28 0.63 11.26
N ILE A 90 -38.87 1.82 11.11
CA ILE A 90 -38.44 2.84 10.14
C ILE A 90 -37.06 3.41 10.50
N GLY A 91 -36.75 3.59 11.78
CA GLY A 91 -35.43 4.03 12.25
C GLY A 91 -34.36 2.97 12.03
N GLN A 92 -34.68 1.69 12.26
CA GLN A 92 -33.75 0.58 12.00
C GLN A 92 -33.40 0.46 10.51
N PHE A 93 -34.39 0.62 9.64
CA PHE A 93 -34.17 0.64 8.19
C PHE A 93 -33.23 1.78 7.77
N ASN A 94 -33.42 2.98 8.32
CA ASN A 94 -32.53 4.12 8.06
C ASN A 94 -31.10 3.87 8.52
N VAL A 95 -30.90 3.28 9.71
CA VAL A 95 -29.57 2.94 10.22
C VAL A 95 -28.88 1.92 9.31
N SER A 96 -29.58 0.87 8.90
CA SER A 96 -29.05 -0.14 7.97
C SER A 96 -28.66 0.48 6.61
N LEU A 97 -29.50 1.38 6.09
CA LEU A 97 -29.23 2.09 4.84
C LEU A 97 -27.96 2.97 4.94
N VAL A 98 -27.80 3.70 6.06
CA VAL A 98 -26.60 4.51 6.31
C VAL A 98 -25.35 3.63 6.37
N VAL A 99 -25.40 2.48 7.05
CA VAL A 99 -24.29 1.53 7.11
C VAL A 99 -23.89 1.04 5.72
N LEU A 100 -24.87 0.65 4.89
CA LEU A 100 -24.60 0.24 3.52
C LEU A 100 -23.99 1.36 2.69
N LEU A 101 -24.51 2.59 2.77
CA LEU A 101 -23.97 3.75 2.07
C LEU A 101 -22.53 4.03 2.47
N VAL A 102 -22.21 4.01 3.76
CA VAL A 102 -20.85 4.18 4.28
C VAL A 102 -19.94 3.07 3.77
N HIS A 103 -20.41 1.81 3.76
CA HIS A 103 -19.66 0.69 3.22
C HIS A 103 -19.33 0.88 1.73
N PHE A 104 -20.31 1.27 0.91
CA PHE A 104 -20.11 1.55 -0.51
C PHE A 104 -19.16 2.72 -0.75
N LEU A 105 -19.28 3.81 0.02
CA LEU A 105 -18.39 4.97 -0.06
C LEU A 105 -16.94 4.57 0.22
N VAL A 106 -16.70 3.78 1.27
CA VAL A 106 -15.35 3.31 1.58
C VAL A 106 -14.83 2.37 0.49
N LEU A 107 -15.63 1.41 0.01
CA LEU A 107 -15.18 0.53 -1.08
C LEU A 107 -14.81 1.33 -2.32
N ARG A 108 -15.62 2.33 -2.69
CA ARG A 108 -15.34 3.23 -3.82
C ARG A 108 -14.07 4.04 -3.57
N TYR A 109 -13.89 4.57 -2.36
CA TYR A 109 -12.71 5.33 -1.98
C TYR A 109 -11.43 4.48 -2.05
N VAL A 110 -11.47 3.26 -1.50
CA VAL A 110 -10.36 2.31 -1.57
C VAL A 110 -10.03 1.97 -3.03
N ARG A 111 -11.02 1.64 -3.87
CA ARG A 111 -10.79 1.34 -5.29
C ARG A 111 -10.25 2.53 -6.08
N TYR A 112 -10.71 3.74 -5.76
CA TYR A 112 -10.21 4.96 -6.39
C TYR A 112 -8.74 5.18 -6.02
N ARG A 113 -8.40 5.08 -4.73
CA ARG A 113 -7.05 5.30 -4.22
C ARG A 113 -6.06 4.18 -4.57
N GLN A 114 -6.55 2.98 -4.88
CA GLN A 114 -5.71 1.86 -5.34
C GLN A 114 -5.15 2.04 -6.75
N ARG A 115 -5.64 3.01 -7.54
CA ARG A 115 -5.10 3.31 -8.87
C ARG A 115 -3.96 4.32 -8.79
N ILE A 116 -2.82 3.89 -8.26
CA ILE A 116 -1.60 4.69 -8.20
C ILE A 116 -0.51 4.00 -9.03
N THR A 117 0.23 4.80 -9.77
CA THR A 117 1.46 4.40 -10.48
C THR A 117 2.66 4.91 -9.68
N LEU A 118 3.53 4.01 -9.25
CA LEU A 118 4.76 4.32 -8.51
C LEU A 118 5.94 4.35 -9.48
N ASP A 119 6.74 5.42 -9.48
CA ASP A 119 7.94 5.51 -10.31
C ASP A 119 9.13 4.88 -9.59
N LEU A 120 9.53 3.71 -10.08
CA LEU A 120 10.63 2.92 -9.56
C LEU A 120 11.92 3.31 -10.28
N GLN A 121 12.90 3.77 -9.50
CA GLN A 121 14.20 4.15 -10.00
C GLN A 121 15.16 2.96 -9.88
N VAL A 122 16.21 2.93 -10.70
CA VAL A 122 17.26 1.92 -10.56
C VAL A 122 17.98 2.20 -9.23
N ALA A 123 18.11 1.17 -8.39
CA ALA A 123 18.88 1.28 -7.16
C ALA A 123 20.32 1.63 -7.52
N THR A 124 20.75 2.85 -7.22
CA THR A 124 22.17 3.19 -7.27
C THR A 124 22.85 2.46 -6.12
N PRO A 125 23.85 1.60 -6.37
CA PRO A 125 24.58 0.96 -5.29
C PRO A 125 25.21 2.05 -4.43
N THR A 126 24.73 2.23 -3.21
CA THR A 126 25.31 3.12 -2.18
C THR A 126 26.58 2.51 -1.58
N LEU A 127 27.38 1.82 -2.39
CA LEU A 127 28.70 1.38 -2.03
C LEU A 127 29.68 2.30 -2.78
N PRO A 128 30.48 3.11 -2.07
CA PRO A 128 31.56 3.84 -2.69
C PRO A 128 32.62 2.82 -3.11
N ILE A 129 32.44 2.24 -4.29
CA ILE A 129 33.39 1.31 -4.91
C ILE A 129 34.79 1.97 -4.95
N GLU A 130 34.86 3.30 -5.05
CA GLU A 130 36.11 4.05 -4.95
C GLU A 130 36.81 3.93 -3.59
N GLN A 131 36.10 3.86 -2.46
CA GLN A 131 36.74 3.71 -1.15
C GLN A 131 37.22 2.29 -0.92
N LEU A 132 36.44 1.28 -1.36
CA LEU A 132 36.86 -0.13 -1.32
C LEU A 132 38.05 -0.40 -2.25
N ALA A 133 38.07 0.18 -3.45
CA ALA A 133 39.20 0.09 -4.37
C ALA A 133 40.45 0.77 -3.78
N ARG A 134 40.29 1.95 -3.15
CA ARG A 134 41.42 2.67 -2.54
C ARG A 134 42.01 1.91 -1.34
N ILE A 135 41.17 1.26 -0.53
CA ILE A 135 41.63 0.42 0.60
C ILE A 135 42.28 -0.88 0.10
N ALA A 136 41.72 -1.50 -0.95
CA ALA A 136 42.31 -2.70 -1.56
C ALA A 136 43.67 -2.40 -2.20
N CYS A 137 43.80 -1.30 -2.95
CA CYS A 137 45.08 -0.85 -3.51
C CYS A 137 46.09 -0.47 -2.42
N ALA A 138 45.66 0.17 -1.34
CA ALA A 138 46.55 0.50 -0.21
C ALA A 138 47.10 -0.75 0.50
N ARG A 139 46.31 -1.83 0.61
CA ARG A 139 46.78 -3.10 1.22
C ARG A 139 47.67 -3.93 0.31
N LEU A 140 47.47 -3.89 -1.01
CA LEU A 140 48.27 -4.66 -1.98
C LEU A 140 49.65 -4.02 -2.26
N GLY A 141 49.82 -2.72 -2.01
CA GLY A 141 51.12 -2.04 -2.13
C GLY A 141 52.02 -2.16 -0.90
N GLN A 142 51.59 -2.89 0.14
CA GLN A 142 52.30 -3.02 1.43
C GLN A 142 52.84 -4.43 1.70
N GLN A 143 52.81 -5.32 0.70
CA GLN A 143 53.54 -6.60 0.68
C GLN A 143 54.77 -6.51 -0.20
#